data_AF-A0A6N1DVW1-F1
#
_entry.id   AF-A0A6N1DVW1-F1
#
_cell.length_a   1.000
_cell.length_b   1.000
_cell.length_c   1.000
_cell.angle_alpha   90.00
_cell.angle_beta   90.00
_cell.angle_gamma   90.00
#
_symmetry.space_group_name_H-M   'P 1'
#
loop_
_entity.id
_entity.type
_entity.pdbx_description
1 polymer ?
#
loop_
_entity_poly.entity_id
_entity_poly.type
_entity_poly.pdbx_seq_one_letter_code
_entity_poly.pdbx_strand_id
1 'polypeptide(L)'
;MDKKIEIYIDFEAITSNFLRRIFKNVPHNFEFPYIYTVGYYKNDDLILDTGYINLKKIWNLENLINQSKTTLKWMLTKSIRKITGIKNLEINSHNIDFLVWGNSLEDNIIEPMFGFKTKNIQKGSGISIDKVVPSKLFNENYFKKMEAIENQKALYKGSTIKLKPDFSSGAMCAVLGAILILNNFKNSYQHKAYDRPLNDDEKNIIIDCISQYNRDDVKKIAFIHKNSDKKEIIENQIYYYIWKTNKLRNEEVKLSKLKSILKVINNIVTLDKDSTVEYAVNKANEFFELEENKNNQSKKVFENYLPLLNTEFKSNSLILKNIKLNSRKLNKIKQEIKTIKEEILPSIADTIFGY
;
A
#
# COMPACT_ATOMS: atom_id res chain seq x y z
N MET A 1 0.09 24.84 31.28
CA MET A 1 -0.32 24.74 29.86
C MET A 1 -1.43 23.72 29.80
N ASP A 2 -2.62 24.15 29.43
CA ASP A 2 -3.75 23.23 29.29
C ASP A 2 -3.44 22.24 28.16
N LYS A 3 -3.68 20.96 28.42
CA LYS A 3 -3.43 19.90 27.44
C LYS A 3 -4.41 20.06 26.28
N LYS A 4 -3.90 20.16 25.05
CA LYS A 4 -4.73 20.19 23.84
C LYS A 4 -5.60 18.95 23.71
N ILE A 5 -6.75 19.10 23.07
CA ILE A 5 -7.64 17.98 22.74
C ILE A 5 -7.04 17.21 21.56
N GLU A 6 -6.76 15.93 21.77
CA GLU A 6 -6.27 15.03 20.73
C GLU A 6 -7.45 14.40 19.99
N ILE A 7 -7.56 14.68 18.68
CA ILE A 7 -8.59 14.12 17.80
C ILE A 7 -7.92 13.19 16.79
N TYR A 8 -8.24 11.90 16.83
CA TYR A 8 -7.82 10.96 15.80
C TYR A 8 -8.67 11.17 14.56
N ILE A 9 -8.06 11.20 13.38
CA ILE A 9 -8.80 11.44 12.15
C ILE A 9 -8.19 10.69 10.97
N ASP A 10 -9.06 10.26 10.06
CA ASP A 10 -8.71 9.67 8.78
C ASP A 10 -9.74 10.06 7.72
N PHE A 11 -9.33 10.17 6.46
CA PHE A 11 -10.17 10.56 5.34
C PHE A 11 -10.11 9.55 4.19
N GLU A 12 -11.25 9.33 3.55
CA GLU A 12 -11.29 8.74 2.22
C GLU A 12 -11.57 9.80 1.18
N ALA A 13 -10.75 9.79 0.12
CA ALA A 13 -10.83 10.74 -0.96
C ALA A 13 -10.87 10.08 -2.33
N ILE A 14 -11.58 10.72 -3.26
CA ILE A 14 -11.53 10.35 -4.67
C ILE A 14 -10.29 11.02 -5.26
N THR A 15 -9.35 10.22 -5.75
CA THR A 15 -8.12 10.74 -6.34
C THR A 15 -8.39 11.43 -7.69
N SER A 16 -7.51 12.36 -8.05
CA SER A 16 -7.60 13.12 -9.31
C SER A 16 -7.72 12.23 -10.55
N ASN A 17 -7.07 11.07 -10.54
CA ASN A 17 -7.10 10.10 -11.64
C ASN A 17 -8.52 9.56 -11.92
N PHE A 18 -9.34 9.38 -10.88
CA PHE A 18 -10.72 8.96 -11.03
C PHE A 18 -11.63 10.16 -11.31
N LEU A 19 -11.43 11.29 -10.61
CA LEU A 19 -12.22 12.51 -10.84
C LEU A 19 -12.11 13.03 -12.27
N ARG A 20 -10.92 12.97 -12.90
CA ARG A 20 -10.70 13.39 -14.29
C ARG A 20 -11.46 12.56 -15.32
N ARG A 21 -11.91 11.35 -14.95
CA ARG A 21 -12.78 10.52 -15.80
C ARG A 21 -14.25 11.00 -15.75
N ILE A 22 -14.59 11.79 -14.74
CA ILE A 22 -15.94 12.35 -14.51
C ILE A 22 -15.99 13.81 -14.96
N PHE A 23 -15.05 14.63 -14.51
CA PHE A 23 -14.99 16.06 -14.77
C PHE A 23 -13.74 16.42 -15.56
N LYS A 24 -13.91 17.24 -16.62
CA LYS A 24 -12.78 17.85 -17.32
C LYS A 24 -12.10 18.88 -16.39
N ASN A 25 -10.80 19.09 -16.57
CA ASN A 25 -10.02 20.15 -15.89
C ASN A 25 -9.88 20.04 -14.36
N VAL A 26 -10.10 18.87 -13.75
CA VAL A 26 -9.72 18.64 -12.34
C VAL A 26 -8.20 18.82 -12.19
N PRO A 27 -7.66 19.51 -11.17
CA PRO A 27 -6.21 19.63 -10.98
C PRO A 27 -5.50 18.28 -10.71
N HIS A 28 -4.20 18.17 -10.98
CA HIS A 28 -3.46 16.89 -10.82
C HIS A 28 -3.37 16.44 -9.36
N ASN A 29 -3.26 17.38 -8.44
CA ASN A 29 -3.08 17.11 -7.01
C ASN A 29 -4.37 17.34 -6.23
N PHE A 30 -5.52 17.42 -6.93
CA PHE A 30 -6.80 17.62 -6.26
C PHE A 30 -7.39 16.26 -5.87
N GLU A 31 -7.65 16.12 -4.58
CA GLU A 31 -8.31 14.96 -3.99
C GLU A 31 -9.62 15.45 -3.37
N PHE A 32 -10.71 14.72 -3.63
CA PHE A 32 -12.02 15.08 -3.10
C PHE A 32 -12.34 14.23 -1.87
N PRO A 33 -12.14 14.72 -0.64
CA PRO A 33 -12.56 14.02 0.56
C PRO A 33 -14.08 13.88 0.56
N TYR A 34 -14.58 12.68 0.81
CA TYR A 34 -16.01 12.42 0.82
C TYR A 34 -16.47 11.59 2.02
N ILE A 35 -15.56 10.86 2.67
CA ILE A 35 -15.80 10.22 3.97
C ILE A 35 -14.69 10.65 4.93
N TYR A 36 -15.05 10.80 6.19
CA TYR A 36 -14.10 10.97 7.28
C TYR A 36 -14.59 10.24 8.51
N THR A 37 -13.67 9.87 9.38
CA THR A 37 -13.97 9.46 10.75
C THR A 37 -13.13 10.28 11.70
N VAL A 38 -13.76 10.75 12.79
CA VAL A 38 -13.07 11.38 13.92
C VAL A 38 -13.24 10.53 15.17
N GLY A 39 -12.20 10.47 15.99
CA GLY A 39 -12.16 9.74 17.25
C GLY A 39 -11.66 10.60 18.40
N TYR A 40 -12.25 10.43 19.58
CA TYR A 40 -11.85 11.10 20.81
C TYR A 40 -12.00 10.16 22.01
N TYR A 41 -11.01 10.13 22.90
CA TYR A 41 -11.12 9.40 24.16
C TYR A 41 -11.88 10.23 25.19
N LYS A 42 -13.02 9.72 25.65
CA LYS A 42 -13.79 10.29 26.76
C LYS A 42 -13.91 9.25 27.85
N ASN A 43 -13.26 9.50 29.00
CA ASN A 43 -13.22 8.54 30.11
C ASN A 43 -12.75 7.15 29.67
N ASP A 44 -11.60 7.08 29.00
CA ASP A 44 -10.98 5.87 28.42
C ASP A 44 -11.70 5.20 27.25
N ASP A 45 -12.97 5.52 26.99
CA ASP A 45 -13.72 5.03 25.84
C ASP A 45 -13.45 5.85 24.58
N LEU A 46 -13.14 5.17 23.47
CA LEU A 46 -12.98 5.79 22.16
C LEU A 46 -14.35 6.05 21.53
N ILE A 47 -14.77 7.31 21.50
CA ILE A 47 -15.98 7.76 20.82
C ILE A 47 -15.64 8.11 19.38
N LEU A 48 -16.34 7.49 18.43
CA LEU A 48 -16.17 7.69 17.00
C LEU A 48 -17.39 8.37 16.38
N ASP A 49 -17.17 9.26 15.42
CA ASP A 49 -18.21 9.78 14.54
C ASP A 49 -17.71 9.79 13.10
N THR A 50 -18.52 9.28 12.18
CA THR A 50 -18.18 9.15 10.76
C THR A 50 -19.13 10.01 9.96
N GLY A 51 -18.57 10.86 9.10
CA GLY A 51 -19.35 11.69 8.20
C GLY A 51 -19.15 11.28 6.75
N TYR A 52 -20.22 11.40 5.98
CA TYR A 52 -20.23 11.20 4.53
C TYR A 52 -20.80 12.44 3.85
N ILE A 53 -20.03 13.03 2.94
CA ILE A 53 -20.50 14.16 2.13
C ILE A 53 -21.56 13.64 1.17
N ASN A 54 -22.73 14.29 1.15
CA ASN A 54 -23.81 13.90 0.28
C ASN A 54 -23.47 14.16 -1.20
N LEU A 55 -22.99 13.12 -1.88
CA LEU A 55 -22.58 13.17 -3.28
C LEU A 55 -23.74 13.46 -4.26
N LYS A 56 -25.00 13.31 -3.84
CA LYS A 56 -26.18 13.63 -4.69
C LYS A 56 -26.23 15.11 -5.09
N LYS A 57 -25.59 15.97 -4.29
CA LYS A 57 -25.54 17.42 -4.53
C LYS A 57 -24.38 17.84 -5.42
N ILE A 58 -23.61 16.92 -6.02
CA ILE A 58 -22.46 17.25 -6.85
C ILE A 58 -22.85 17.12 -8.32
N TRP A 59 -23.05 18.26 -8.99
CA TRP A 59 -23.46 18.31 -10.41
C TRP A 59 -22.40 18.91 -11.34
N ASN A 60 -21.35 19.56 -10.82
CA ASN A 60 -20.24 20.09 -11.60
C ASN A 60 -18.96 20.22 -10.73
N LEU A 61 -17.83 20.53 -11.36
CA LEU A 61 -16.52 20.65 -10.70
C LEU A 61 -16.46 21.81 -9.69
N GLU A 62 -17.08 22.95 -9.99
CA GLU A 62 -17.09 24.11 -9.10
C GLU A 62 -17.78 23.79 -7.77
N ASN A 63 -18.95 23.15 -7.85
CA ASN A 63 -19.69 22.68 -6.68
C ASN A 63 -18.94 21.60 -5.91
N LEU A 64 -18.25 20.69 -6.61
CA LEU A 64 -17.38 19.69 -5.99
C LEU A 64 -16.28 20.36 -5.15
N ILE A 65 -15.60 21.37 -5.71
CA ILE A 65 -14.55 22.13 -5.01
C ILE A 65 -15.14 22.88 -3.82
N ASN A 66 -16.27 23.58 -4.00
CA ASN A 66 -16.89 24.37 -2.93
C ASN A 66 -17.38 23.48 -1.77
N GLN A 67 -17.99 22.32 -2.05
CA GLN A 67 -18.43 21.39 -1.01
C GLN A 67 -17.27 20.76 -0.25
N SER A 68 -16.14 20.49 -0.92
CA SER A 68 -14.96 19.92 -0.26
C SER A 68 -14.44 20.77 0.90
N LYS A 69 -14.59 22.10 0.83
CA LYS A 69 -14.04 23.01 1.85
C LYS A 69 -15.07 23.46 2.88
N THR A 70 -16.20 24.02 2.44
CA THR A 70 -17.14 24.65 3.39
C THR A 70 -18.03 23.64 4.09
N THR A 71 -18.56 22.67 3.33
CA THR A 71 -19.44 21.63 3.88
C THR A 71 -18.66 20.70 4.78
N LEU A 72 -17.48 20.24 4.34
CA LEU A 72 -16.63 19.39 5.15
C LEU A 72 -16.20 20.09 6.45
N LYS A 73 -15.74 21.34 6.41
CA LYS A 73 -15.36 22.09 7.62
C LYS A 73 -16.50 22.15 8.64
N TRP A 74 -17.72 22.46 8.18
CA TRP A 74 -18.91 22.50 9.05
C TRP A 74 -19.23 21.12 9.64
N MET A 75 -19.23 20.07 8.81
CA MET A 75 -19.50 18.70 9.23
C MET A 75 -18.47 18.23 10.27
N LEU A 76 -17.18 18.42 9.99
CA LEU A 76 -16.08 18.04 10.87
C LEU A 76 -16.18 18.76 12.23
N THR A 77 -16.47 20.07 12.20
CA THR A 77 -16.68 20.87 13.41
C THR A 77 -17.83 20.32 14.25
N LYS A 78 -18.95 19.98 13.60
CA LYS A 78 -20.11 19.40 14.27
C LYS A 78 -19.78 18.04 14.88
N SER A 79 -19.10 17.16 14.15
CA SER A 79 -18.67 15.85 14.64
C SER A 79 -17.74 15.94 15.84
N ILE A 80 -16.75 16.85 15.81
CA ILE A 80 -15.81 17.05 16.91
C ILE A 80 -16.53 17.58 18.17
N ARG A 81 -17.42 18.56 18.01
CA ARG A 81 -18.24 19.06 19.13
C ARG A 81 -19.16 17.99 19.70
N LYS A 82 -19.68 17.10 18.85
CA LYS A 82 -20.51 15.96 19.25
C LYS A 82 -19.71 14.95 20.09
N ILE A 83 -18.55 14.49 19.61
CA ILE A 83 -17.75 13.47 20.32
C ILE A 83 -17.09 14.01 21.59
N THR A 84 -16.71 15.29 21.62
CA THR A 84 -16.11 15.94 22.81
C THR A 84 -17.17 16.40 23.83
N GLY A 85 -18.38 16.73 23.37
CA GLY A 85 -19.43 17.35 24.18
C GLY A 85 -19.26 18.86 24.40
N ILE A 86 -18.24 19.48 23.80
CA ILE A 86 -17.95 20.91 23.98
C ILE A 86 -18.62 21.72 22.86
N LYS A 87 -19.80 22.28 23.14
CA LYS A 87 -20.65 22.96 22.13
C LYS A 87 -19.97 24.12 21.40
N ASN A 88 -19.14 24.89 22.09
CA ASN A 88 -18.50 26.10 21.57
C ASN A 88 -16.99 25.91 21.32
N LEU A 89 -16.54 24.66 21.13
CA LEU A 89 -15.14 24.41 20.82
C LEU A 89 -14.75 25.07 19.50
N GLU A 90 -13.71 25.90 19.55
CA GLU A 90 -13.06 26.46 18.39
C GLU A 90 -11.93 25.53 17.94
N ILE A 91 -11.94 25.15 16.66
CA ILE A 91 -10.93 24.27 16.07
C ILE A 91 -9.80 25.14 15.55
N ASN A 92 -8.72 25.20 16.33
CA ASN A 92 -7.49 25.89 15.99
C ASN A 92 -6.29 25.14 16.60
N SER A 93 -5.08 25.54 16.21
CA SER A 93 -3.83 24.91 16.65
C SER A 93 -3.55 25.02 18.15
N HIS A 94 -4.26 25.87 18.89
CA HIS A 94 -4.11 26.01 20.34
C HIS A 94 -4.99 25.02 21.10
N ASN A 95 -6.16 24.68 20.56
CA ASN A 95 -7.15 23.84 21.25
C ASN A 95 -7.08 22.37 20.86
N ILE A 96 -6.69 22.07 19.62
CA ILE A 96 -6.78 20.72 19.04
C ILE A 96 -5.46 20.31 18.38
N ASP A 97 -5.09 19.04 18.57
CA ASP A 97 -4.13 18.34 17.72
C ASP A 97 -4.88 17.25 16.94
N PHE A 98 -4.81 17.30 15.60
CA PHE A 98 -5.30 16.22 14.74
C PHE A 98 -4.23 15.14 14.61
N LEU A 99 -4.51 13.95 15.13
CA LEU A 99 -3.62 12.80 15.13
C LEU A 99 -3.93 11.87 13.96
N VAL A 100 -2.92 11.58 13.15
CA VAL A 100 -3.04 10.84 11.88
C VAL A 100 -1.92 9.81 11.72
N TRP A 101 -2.14 8.75 10.93
CA TRP A 101 -1.06 7.79 10.62
C TRP A 101 -0.07 8.38 9.61
N GLY A 102 -0.49 8.62 8.38
CA GLY A 102 0.20 9.47 7.41
C GLY A 102 -0.46 10.85 7.39
N ASN A 103 0.23 11.88 6.89
CA ASN A 103 -0.30 13.25 6.88
C ASN A 103 -0.45 13.87 5.49
N SER A 104 -0.13 13.17 4.40
CA SER A 104 -0.12 13.78 3.07
C SER A 104 -1.52 14.21 2.63
N LEU A 105 -2.52 13.32 2.76
CA LEU A 105 -3.91 13.62 2.40
C LEU A 105 -4.54 14.53 3.46
N GLU A 106 -4.25 14.25 4.72
CA GLU A 106 -4.84 14.89 5.89
C GLU A 106 -4.41 16.36 5.99
N ASP A 107 -3.13 16.68 5.74
CA ASP A 107 -2.65 18.06 5.69
C ASP A 107 -3.28 18.81 4.50
N ASN A 108 -3.37 18.17 3.33
CA ASN A 108 -4.01 18.75 2.14
C ASN A 108 -5.48 19.12 2.37
N ILE A 109 -6.15 18.45 3.33
CA ILE A 109 -7.55 18.69 3.69
C ILE A 109 -7.64 19.68 4.85
N ILE A 110 -6.94 19.43 5.96
CA ILE A 110 -7.06 20.15 7.23
C ILE A 110 -6.45 21.55 7.17
N GLU A 111 -5.25 21.70 6.57
CA GLU A 111 -4.53 22.97 6.55
C GLU A 111 -5.33 24.08 5.83
N PRO A 112 -5.94 23.84 4.65
CA PRO A 112 -6.80 24.84 4.02
C PRO A 112 -8.08 25.17 4.77
N MET A 113 -8.60 24.25 5.61
CA MET A 113 -9.84 24.45 6.35
C MET A 113 -9.63 25.20 7.67
N PHE A 114 -8.56 24.87 8.41
CA PHE A 114 -8.35 25.33 9.78
C PHE A 114 -7.06 26.14 9.97
N GLY A 115 -6.18 26.20 8.97
CA GLY A 115 -4.96 27.01 9.00
C GLY A 115 -3.80 26.39 9.77
N PHE A 116 -3.82 25.08 10.04
CA PHE A 116 -2.73 24.36 10.69
C PHE A 116 -2.64 22.91 10.21
N LYS A 117 -1.45 22.31 10.36
CA LYS A 117 -1.17 20.93 9.93
C LYS A 117 -1.55 19.89 10.98
N THR A 118 -1.71 18.66 10.54
CA THR A 118 -1.92 17.49 11.40
C THR A 118 -0.60 17.02 12.04
N LYS A 119 -0.73 16.19 13.07
CA LYS A 119 0.38 15.58 13.80
C LYS A 119 0.47 14.10 13.40
N ASN A 120 1.51 13.81 12.62
CA ASN A 120 1.82 12.47 12.11
C ASN A 120 2.40 11.56 13.22
N ILE A 121 1.71 10.46 13.53
CA ILE A 121 2.13 9.46 14.53
C ILE A 121 3.13 8.44 13.94
N GLN A 122 3.09 8.20 12.63
CA GLN A 122 4.02 7.33 11.92
C GLN A 122 5.47 7.88 11.95
N LYS A 123 5.66 9.20 12.13
CA LYS A 123 6.98 9.88 12.15
C LYS A 123 7.84 9.58 10.91
N GLY A 124 7.21 9.38 9.76
CA GLY A 124 7.91 9.15 8.48
C GLY A 124 8.38 7.73 8.24
N SER A 125 7.92 6.74 9.03
CA SER A 125 8.39 5.35 8.87
C SER A 125 8.05 4.71 7.51
N GLY A 126 7.01 5.21 6.82
CA GLY A 126 6.56 4.66 5.54
C GLY A 126 5.94 3.25 5.65
N ILE A 127 5.77 2.73 6.86
CA ILE A 127 5.14 1.43 7.14
C ILE A 127 3.62 1.63 7.19
N SER A 128 2.84 0.77 6.51
CA SER A 128 1.37 0.81 6.57
C SER A 128 0.88 0.54 8.00
N ILE A 129 -0.23 1.18 8.41
CA ILE A 129 -0.77 1.01 9.77
C ILE A 129 -1.16 -0.43 10.06
N ASP A 130 -1.67 -1.15 9.05
CA ASP A 130 -2.05 -2.56 9.15
C ASP A 130 -0.90 -3.47 9.59
N LYS A 131 0.35 -3.06 9.33
CA LYS A 131 1.53 -3.85 9.71
C LYS A 131 2.00 -3.63 11.13
N VAL A 132 1.51 -2.57 11.78
CA VAL A 132 1.90 -2.24 13.16
C VAL A 132 0.83 -2.60 14.17
N VAL A 133 -0.37 -3.00 13.73
CA VAL A 133 -1.46 -3.46 14.58
C VAL A 133 -1.63 -4.98 14.53
N PRO A 134 -2.15 -5.61 15.59
CA PRO A 134 -2.48 -7.04 15.58
C PRO A 134 -3.59 -7.36 14.58
N SER A 135 -3.40 -8.39 13.77
CA SER A 135 -4.36 -8.80 12.73
C SER A 135 -5.70 -9.23 13.33
N LYS A 136 -5.67 -9.86 14.51
CA LYS A 136 -6.88 -10.40 15.17
C LYS A 136 -7.81 -9.34 15.76
N LEU A 137 -7.33 -8.11 15.95
CA LEU A 137 -8.11 -7.03 16.58
C LEU A 137 -8.92 -6.20 15.57
N PHE A 138 -8.56 -6.26 14.30
CA PHE A 138 -9.03 -5.35 13.27
C PHE A 138 -9.56 -6.15 12.09
N ASN A 139 -10.50 -5.58 11.33
CA ASN A 139 -11.06 -6.29 10.19
C ASN A 139 -10.10 -6.17 8.99
N GLU A 140 -10.01 -7.21 8.16
CA GLU A 140 -9.19 -7.21 6.96
C GLU A 140 -10.03 -7.26 5.67
N ASN A 141 -11.33 -7.57 5.78
CA ASN A 141 -12.20 -7.84 4.62
C ASN A 141 -13.45 -6.95 4.58
N TYR A 142 -13.25 -5.63 4.52
CA TYR A 142 -14.33 -4.64 4.46
C TYR A 142 -15.21 -4.76 3.21
N PHE A 143 -14.63 -5.12 2.08
CA PHE A 143 -15.30 -5.10 0.78
C PHE A 143 -15.89 -6.46 0.37
N LYS A 144 -15.90 -7.47 1.25
CA LYS A 144 -16.45 -8.80 0.90
C LYS A 144 -17.92 -8.73 0.46
N LYS A 145 -18.72 -7.83 1.05
CA LYS A 145 -20.12 -7.61 0.64
C LYS A 145 -20.25 -7.01 -0.76
N MET A 146 -19.19 -6.38 -1.29
CA MET A 146 -19.15 -5.88 -2.66
C MET A 146 -19.10 -6.99 -3.70
N GLU A 147 -18.61 -8.19 -3.35
CA GLU A 147 -18.58 -9.34 -4.28
C GLU A 147 -19.99 -9.69 -4.80
N ALA A 148 -21.03 -9.49 -3.97
CA ALA A 148 -22.43 -9.67 -4.37
C ALA A 148 -22.89 -8.64 -5.43
N ILE A 149 -22.30 -7.45 -5.43
CA ILE A 149 -22.54 -6.39 -6.41
C ILE A 149 -21.69 -6.65 -7.67
N GLU A 150 -20.41 -7.03 -7.52
CA GLU A 150 -19.48 -7.30 -8.63
C GLU A 150 -19.86 -8.53 -9.47
N ASN A 151 -20.41 -9.58 -8.85
CA ASN A 151 -20.87 -10.78 -9.56
C ASN A 151 -22.01 -10.49 -10.54
N GLN A 152 -22.68 -9.33 -10.40
CA GLN A 152 -23.53 -8.77 -11.44
C GLN A 152 -22.68 -8.08 -12.50
N LYS A 153 -21.89 -8.85 -13.27
CA LYS A 153 -21.01 -8.42 -14.38
C LYS A 153 -21.60 -7.35 -15.35
N ALA A 154 -22.91 -7.15 -15.34
CA ALA A 154 -23.64 -6.09 -16.03
C ALA A 154 -23.32 -4.68 -15.50
N LEU A 155 -23.02 -4.46 -14.21
CA LEU A 155 -22.89 -3.09 -13.69
C LEU A 155 -21.77 -2.27 -14.37
N TYR A 156 -20.67 -2.89 -14.79
CA TYR A 156 -19.44 -2.19 -15.19
C TYR A 156 -18.95 -2.51 -16.61
N LYS A 157 -19.79 -3.10 -17.45
CA LYS A 157 -19.35 -3.67 -18.75
C LYS A 157 -18.83 -2.59 -19.72
N GLY A 158 -19.31 -1.34 -19.59
CA GLY A 158 -18.89 -0.17 -20.37
C GLY A 158 -18.10 0.92 -19.63
N SER A 159 -17.82 0.77 -18.32
CA SER A 159 -17.27 1.87 -17.51
C SER A 159 -15.82 2.18 -17.85
N THR A 160 -15.50 3.48 -17.91
CA THR A 160 -14.11 3.94 -17.86
C THR A 160 -13.51 3.72 -16.47
N ILE A 161 -14.32 3.49 -15.43
CA ILE A 161 -13.90 3.25 -14.05
C ILE A 161 -14.27 1.81 -13.66
N LYS A 162 -13.27 0.93 -13.55
CA LYS A 162 -13.47 -0.50 -13.23
C LYS A 162 -12.78 -0.85 -11.92
N LEU A 163 -13.46 -1.65 -11.10
CA LEU A 163 -12.87 -2.33 -9.95
C LEU A 163 -11.87 -3.38 -10.47
N LYS A 164 -10.73 -3.50 -9.81
CA LYS A 164 -9.75 -4.54 -10.11
C LYS A 164 -9.52 -5.39 -8.87
N PRO A 165 -9.32 -6.72 -9.03
CA PRO A 165 -9.12 -7.62 -7.89
C PRO A 165 -7.87 -7.31 -7.05
N ASP A 166 -6.90 -6.59 -7.61
CA ASP A 166 -5.62 -6.26 -6.99
C ASP A 166 -5.57 -4.86 -6.37
N PHE A 167 -6.69 -4.14 -6.32
CA PHE A 167 -6.73 -2.84 -5.67
C PHE A 167 -6.57 -2.94 -4.15
N SER A 168 -5.73 -2.06 -3.60
CA SER A 168 -5.68 -1.83 -2.15
C SER A 168 -7.00 -1.26 -1.66
N SER A 169 -7.28 -1.39 -0.35
CA SER A 169 -8.50 -0.85 0.28
C SER A 169 -8.71 0.64 -0.02
N GLY A 170 -7.68 1.49 0.11
CA GLY A 170 -7.78 2.91 -0.25
C GLY A 170 -8.05 3.15 -1.75
N ALA A 171 -7.48 2.31 -2.64
CA ALA A 171 -7.81 2.40 -4.07
C ALA A 171 -9.26 1.97 -4.34
N MET A 172 -9.76 0.96 -3.64
CA MET A 172 -11.17 0.54 -3.67
C MET A 172 -12.07 1.69 -3.22
N CYS A 173 -11.78 2.34 -2.08
CA CYS A 173 -12.49 3.52 -1.62
C CYS A 173 -12.54 4.62 -2.68
N ALA A 174 -11.40 5.00 -3.25
CA ALA A 174 -11.33 6.06 -4.26
C ALA A 174 -12.20 5.74 -5.50
N VAL A 175 -12.18 4.48 -5.96
CA VAL A 175 -12.98 4.01 -7.10
C VAL A 175 -14.46 4.01 -6.78
N LEU A 176 -14.84 3.51 -5.60
CA LEU A 176 -16.23 3.43 -5.17
C LEU A 176 -16.84 4.82 -4.95
N GLY A 177 -16.08 5.77 -4.38
CA GLY A 177 -16.47 7.16 -4.31
C GLY A 177 -16.74 7.76 -5.70
N ALA A 178 -15.87 7.47 -6.69
CA ALA A 178 -16.08 7.91 -8.07
C ALA A 178 -17.34 7.30 -8.70
N ILE A 179 -17.61 6.02 -8.44
CA ILE A 179 -18.83 5.32 -8.87
C ILE A 179 -20.08 6.00 -8.28
N LEU A 180 -20.07 6.32 -6.98
CA LEU A 180 -21.18 7.00 -6.32
C LEU A 180 -21.46 8.39 -6.90
N ILE A 181 -20.41 9.14 -7.27
CA ILE A 181 -20.57 10.43 -7.97
C ILE A 181 -21.21 10.20 -9.34
N LEU A 182 -20.64 9.30 -10.16
CA LEU A 182 -21.14 9.04 -11.52
C LEU A 182 -22.61 8.64 -11.54
N ASN A 183 -23.03 7.85 -10.55
CA ASN A 183 -24.42 7.39 -10.43
C ASN A 183 -25.45 8.54 -10.32
N ASN A 184 -25.04 9.74 -9.91
CA ASN A 184 -25.95 10.87 -9.75
C ASN A 184 -26.19 11.66 -11.05
N PHE A 185 -25.36 11.46 -12.07
CA PHE A 185 -25.53 12.14 -13.36
C PHE A 185 -26.53 11.35 -14.20
N LYS A 186 -27.80 11.75 -14.26
CA LYS A 186 -28.87 11.02 -14.99
C LYS A 186 -28.90 11.26 -16.52
N ASN A 187 -28.20 12.25 -17.07
CA ASN A 187 -28.41 12.71 -18.47
C ASN A 187 -27.14 13.04 -19.28
N SER A 188 -25.91 12.66 -18.88
CA SER A 188 -24.72 12.96 -19.69
C SER A 188 -24.32 11.77 -20.57
N TYR A 189 -23.67 12.05 -21.71
CA TYR A 189 -23.01 11.08 -22.61
C TYR A 189 -22.07 10.08 -21.89
N GLN A 190 -21.77 10.31 -20.60
CA GLN A 190 -20.99 9.46 -19.71
C GLN A 190 -21.79 8.25 -19.18
N HIS A 191 -23.10 8.17 -19.43
CA HIS A 191 -23.97 7.02 -19.13
C HIS A 191 -23.59 5.72 -19.83
N LYS A 192 -22.75 5.78 -20.87
CA LYS A 192 -22.18 4.55 -21.45
C LYS A 192 -21.30 3.76 -20.46
N ALA A 193 -21.04 4.32 -19.28
CA ALA A 193 -20.24 3.67 -18.26
C ALA A 193 -20.97 2.54 -17.51
N TYR A 194 -22.29 2.61 -17.31
CA TYR A 194 -23.02 1.60 -16.53
C TYR A 194 -24.20 1.07 -17.33
N ASP A 195 -24.44 -0.24 -17.28
CA ASP A 195 -25.62 -0.84 -17.92
C ASP A 195 -26.91 -0.40 -17.20
N ARG A 196 -26.82 -0.06 -15.89
CA ARG A 196 -27.90 0.53 -15.09
C ARG A 196 -27.37 1.38 -13.93
N PRO A 197 -28.15 2.33 -13.40
CA PRO A 197 -27.81 3.00 -12.14
C PRO A 197 -27.85 2.02 -10.95
N LEU A 198 -27.06 2.35 -9.93
CA LEU A 198 -27.13 1.74 -8.59
C LEU A 198 -28.45 2.09 -7.92
N ASN A 199 -29.07 1.08 -7.32
CA ASN A 199 -30.21 1.28 -6.42
C ASN A 199 -29.73 1.80 -5.05
N ASP A 200 -30.65 2.14 -4.15
CA ASP A 200 -30.28 2.73 -2.86
C ASP A 200 -29.63 1.73 -1.90
N ASP A 201 -30.02 0.45 -1.94
CA ASP A 201 -29.40 -0.60 -1.13
C ASP A 201 -27.93 -0.81 -1.52
N GLU A 202 -27.61 -0.82 -2.81
CA GLU A 202 -26.25 -0.93 -3.33
C GLU A 202 -25.39 0.26 -2.91
N LYS A 203 -25.95 1.48 -2.94
CA LYS A 203 -25.24 2.67 -2.44
C LYS A 203 -24.96 2.56 -0.95
N ASN A 204 -25.95 2.10 -0.17
CA ASN A 204 -25.80 1.94 1.27
C ASN A 204 -24.73 0.89 1.59
N ILE A 205 -24.70 -0.24 0.87
CA ILE A 205 -23.64 -1.26 1.01
C ILE A 205 -22.27 -0.64 0.76
N ILE A 206 -22.11 0.14 -0.32
CA ILE A 206 -20.84 0.80 -0.64
C ILE A 206 -20.43 1.74 0.49
N ILE A 207 -21.33 2.65 0.91
CA ILE A 207 -21.05 3.65 1.95
C ILE A 207 -20.72 2.96 3.27
N ASP A 208 -21.42 1.89 3.63
CA ASP A 208 -21.18 1.13 4.86
C ASP A 208 -19.81 0.44 4.86
N CYS A 209 -19.40 -0.16 3.74
CA CYS A 209 -18.09 -0.81 3.64
C CYS A 209 -16.95 0.21 3.79
N ILE A 210 -17.05 1.36 3.10
CA ILE A 210 -16.05 2.42 3.19
C ILE A 210 -16.04 3.03 4.60
N SER A 211 -17.21 3.26 5.18
CA SER A 211 -17.33 3.79 6.55
C SER A 211 -16.73 2.84 7.59
N GLN A 212 -16.89 1.53 7.42
CA GLN A 212 -16.28 0.55 8.31
C GLN A 212 -14.76 0.54 8.19
N TYR A 213 -14.24 0.59 6.96
CA TYR A 213 -12.79 0.66 6.69
C TYR A 213 -12.16 1.89 7.36
N ASN A 214 -12.68 3.09 7.05
CA ASN A 214 -12.17 4.34 7.59
C ASN A 214 -12.37 4.47 9.11
N ARG A 215 -13.44 3.89 9.68
CA ARG A 215 -13.59 3.77 11.14
C ARG A 215 -12.51 2.93 11.77
N ASP A 216 -12.17 1.82 11.14
CA ASP A 216 -11.18 0.91 11.67
C ASP A 216 -9.78 1.53 11.61
N ASP A 217 -9.46 2.29 10.55
CA ASP A 217 -8.20 3.03 10.48
C ASP A 217 -8.07 4.06 11.62
N VAL A 218 -9.12 4.79 11.97
CA VAL A 218 -9.10 5.66 13.18
C VAL A 218 -8.91 4.88 14.47
N LYS A 219 -9.52 3.69 14.62
CA LYS A 219 -9.29 2.83 15.79
C LYS A 219 -7.85 2.35 15.86
N LYS A 220 -7.26 1.95 14.73
CA LYS A 220 -5.85 1.55 14.65
C LYS A 220 -4.94 2.71 15.04
N ILE A 221 -5.20 3.93 14.55
CA ILE A 221 -4.43 5.13 14.93
C ILE A 221 -4.50 5.33 16.44
N ALA A 222 -5.71 5.30 17.01
CA ALA A 222 -5.91 5.47 18.45
C ALA A 222 -5.25 4.36 19.28
N PHE A 223 -5.28 3.11 18.79
CA PHE A 223 -4.65 1.96 19.42
C PHE A 223 -3.13 2.09 19.44
N ILE A 224 -2.52 2.43 18.31
CA ILE A 224 -1.06 2.61 18.19
C ILE A 224 -0.58 3.81 18.99
N HIS A 225 -1.34 4.90 19.02
CA HIS A 225 -0.98 6.05 19.84
C HIS A 225 -0.92 5.69 21.33
N LYS A 226 -1.89 4.90 21.83
CA LYS A 226 -1.87 4.39 23.21
C LYS A 226 -0.74 3.40 23.50
N ASN A 227 -0.22 2.71 22.48
CA ASN A 227 0.83 1.68 22.59
C ASN A 227 2.11 2.10 21.84
N SER A 228 2.50 3.38 21.97
CA SER A 228 3.60 3.96 21.19
C SER A 228 4.96 3.32 21.45
N ASP A 229 5.16 2.74 22.64
CA ASP A 229 6.32 1.94 23.02
C ASP A 229 6.42 0.66 22.19
N LYS A 230 5.31 -0.09 22.07
CA LYS A 230 5.26 -1.32 21.26
C LYS A 230 5.38 -1.02 19.77
N LYS A 231 4.81 0.09 19.31
CA LYS A 231 4.94 0.57 17.92
C LYS A 231 6.40 0.66 17.50
N GLU A 232 7.24 1.30 18.31
CA GLU A 232 8.66 1.48 17.99
C GLU A 232 9.40 0.13 17.85
N ILE A 233 9.10 -0.83 18.73
CA ILE A 233 9.65 -2.19 18.66
C ILE A 233 9.23 -2.88 17.36
N ILE A 234 7.95 -2.80 16.99
CA ILE A 234 7.41 -3.39 15.76
C ILE A 234 8.08 -2.77 14.52
N GLU A 235 8.15 -1.44 14.45
CA GLU A 235 8.78 -0.73 13.33
C GLU A 235 10.24 -1.14 13.16
N ASN A 236 11.00 -1.21 14.26
CA ASN A 236 12.40 -1.65 14.25
C ASN A 236 12.56 -3.10 13.75
N GLN A 237 11.68 -4.02 14.16
CA GLN A 237 11.71 -5.39 13.65
C GLN A 237 11.36 -5.47 12.16
N ILE A 238 10.34 -4.72 11.71
CA ILE A 238 9.98 -4.65 10.29
C ILE A 238 11.17 -4.15 9.47
N TYR A 239 11.83 -3.07 9.89
CA TYR A 239 13.01 -2.55 9.20
C TYR A 239 14.16 -3.56 9.14
N TYR A 240 14.43 -4.25 10.25
CA TYR A 240 15.43 -5.31 10.28
C TYR A 240 15.15 -6.39 9.24
N TYR A 241 13.90 -6.88 9.15
CA TYR A 241 13.53 -7.92 8.19
C TYR A 241 13.49 -7.42 6.74
N ILE A 242 13.13 -6.15 6.50
CA ILE A 242 13.25 -5.52 5.18
C ILE A 242 14.72 -5.48 4.75
N TRP A 243 15.61 -5.01 5.63
CA TRP A 243 17.06 -4.99 5.39
C TRP A 243 17.61 -6.39 5.11
N LYS A 244 17.24 -7.38 5.95
CA LYS A 244 17.66 -8.78 5.79
C LYS A 244 17.19 -9.36 4.45
N THR A 245 15.93 -9.10 4.09
CA THR A 245 15.36 -9.54 2.80
C THR A 245 16.11 -8.93 1.61
N ASN A 246 16.47 -7.65 1.69
CA ASN A 246 17.24 -6.99 0.64
C ASN A 246 18.65 -7.59 0.51
N LYS A 247 19.31 -7.91 1.63
CA LYS A 247 20.60 -8.61 1.62
C LYS A 247 20.48 -10.00 0.97
N LEU A 248 19.48 -10.78 1.36
CA LEU A 248 19.21 -12.11 0.80
C LEU A 248 18.90 -12.06 -0.70
N ARG A 249 18.12 -11.07 -1.16
CA ARG A 249 17.85 -10.85 -2.59
C ARG A 249 19.12 -10.55 -3.39
N ASN A 250 20.03 -9.75 -2.84
CA ASN A 250 21.31 -9.48 -3.49
C ASN A 250 22.16 -10.76 -3.62
N GLU A 251 22.14 -11.62 -2.60
CA GLU A 251 22.79 -12.94 -2.65
C GLU A 251 22.09 -13.89 -3.64
N GLU A 252 20.76 -13.88 -3.70
CA GLU A 252 19.96 -14.63 -4.68
C GLU A 252 20.36 -14.27 -6.12
N VAL A 253 20.44 -12.98 -6.43
CA VAL A 253 20.86 -12.49 -7.76
C VAL A 253 22.28 -12.97 -8.09
N LYS A 254 23.22 -12.85 -7.15
CA LYS A 254 24.61 -13.34 -7.34
C LYS A 254 24.65 -14.83 -7.64
N LEU A 255 23.97 -15.65 -6.83
CA LEU A 255 23.95 -17.11 -6.99
C LEU A 255 23.21 -17.55 -8.24
N SER A 256 22.12 -16.86 -8.63
CA SER A 256 21.41 -17.15 -9.87
C SER A 256 22.30 -16.90 -11.09
N LYS A 257 23.07 -15.81 -11.10
CA LYS A 257 24.04 -15.52 -12.16
C LYS A 257 25.14 -16.58 -12.22
N LEU A 258 25.74 -16.94 -11.08
CA LEU A 258 26.76 -17.98 -11.00
C LEU A 258 26.24 -19.34 -11.51
N LYS A 259 24.99 -19.70 -11.17
CA LYS A 259 24.37 -20.93 -11.66
C LYS A 259 24.20 -20.92 -13.18
N SER A 260 23.82 -19.80 -13.78
CA SER A 260 23.73 -19.66 -15.24
C SER A 260 25.09 -19.84 -15.91
N ILE A 261 26.14 -19.20 -15.36
CA ILE A 261 27.53 -19.35 -15.82
C ILE A 261 27.95 -20.82 -15.80
N LEU A 262 27.79 -21.48 -14.65
CA LEU A 262 28.18 -22.89 -14.50
C LEU A 262 27.40 -23.82 -15.44
N LYS A 263 26.14 -23.49 -15.76
CA LYS A 263 25.33 -24.25 -16.74
C LYS A 263 25.88 -24.10 -18.16
N VAL A 264 26.28 -22.89 -18.56
CA VAL A 264 26.94 -22.63 -19.85
C VAL A 264 28.24 -23.42 -19.94
N ILE A 265 29.08 -23.33 -18.92
CA ILE A 265 30.35 -24.09 -18.86
C ILE A 265 30.08 -25.59 -18.95
N ASN A 266 29.13 -26.13 -18.17
CA ASN A 266 28.78 -27.54 -18.23
C ASN A 266 28.34 -27.95 -19.64
N ASN A 267 27.52 -27.15 -20.32
CA ASN A 267 27.10 -27.44 -21.69
C ASN A 267 28.29 -27.50 -22.66
N ILE A 268 29.24 -26.56 -22.55
CA ILE A 268 30.45 -26.54 -23.37
C ILE A 268 31.28 -27.80 -23.12
N VAL A 269 31.57 -28.14 -21.86
CA VAL A 269 32.39 -29.31 -21.52
C VAL A 269 31.68 -30.63 -21.88
N THR A 270 30.34 -30.69 -21.87
CA THR A 270 29.61 -31.88 -22.34
C THR A 270 29.63 -32.05 -23.86
N LEU A 271 29.73 -30.97 -24.62
CA LEU A 271 29.71 -30.99 -26.09
C LEU A 271 31.10 -31.26 -26.69
N ASP A 272 32.17 -30.89 -25.98
CA ASP A 272 33.53 -31.07 -26.42
C ASP A 272 34.37 -31.75 -25.32
N LYS A 273 34.54 -33.08 -25.42
CA LYS A 273 35.22 -33.90 -24.40
C LYS A 273 36.70 -33.57 -24.23
N ASP A 274 37.31 -32.89 -25.22
CA ASP A 274 38.71 -32.50 -25.23
C ASP A 274 38.92 -31.00 -24.90
N SER A 275 37.84 -30.27 -24.59
CA SER A 275 37.92 -28.85 -24.30
C SER A 275 38.59 -28.56 -22.95
N THR A 276 39.59 -27.66 -22.97
CA THR A 276 40.26 -27.17 -21.75
C THR A 276 39.37 -26.18 -20.99
N VAL A 277 39.62 -26.02 -19.69
CA VAL A 277 38.92 -25.04 -18.83
C VAL A 277 39.00 -23.64 -19.43
N GLU A 278 40.15 -23.28 -19.98
CA GLU A 278 40.42 -22.00 -20.63
C GLU A 278 39.52 -21.79 -21.87
N TYR A 279 39.31 -22.84 -22.68
CA TYR A 279 38.38 -22.78 -23.81
C TYR A 279 36.92 -22.58 -23.35
N ALA A 280 36.49 -23.30 -22.31
CA ALA A 280 35.13 -23.16 -21.78
C ALA A 280 34.88 -21.78 -21.13
N VAL A 281 35.89 -21.23 -20.46
CA VAL A 281 35.86 -19.87 -19.91
C VAL A 281 35.82 -18.82 -21.04
N ASN A 282 36.60 -18.99 -22.10
CA ASN A 282 36.59 -18.10 -23.27
C ASN A 282 35.25 -18.13 -24.01
N LYS A 283 34.65 -19.30 -24.20
CA LYS A 283 33.31 -19.42 -24.80
C LYS A 283 32.21 -18.86 -23.92
N ALA A 284 32.33 -18.97 -22.59
CA ALA A 284 31.42 -18.30 -21.68
C ALA A 284 31.59 -16.77 -21.76
N ASN A 285 32.82 -16.26 -21.84
CA ASN A 285 33.10 -14.83 -22.08
C ASN A 285 32.46 -14.34 -23.38
N GLU A 286 32.65 -15.04 -24.51
CA GLU A 286 32.01 -14.69 -25.79
C GLU A 286 30.48 -14.66 -25.68
N PHE A 287 29.88 -15.62 -24.97
CA PHE A 287 28.43 -15.63 -24.72
C PHE A 287 27.97 -14.40 -23.91
N PHE A 288 28.75 -13.98 -22.91
CA PHE A 288 28.44 -12.78 -22.12
C PHE A 288 28.70 -11.47 -22.88
N GLU A 289 29.69 -11.42 -23.76
CA GLU A 289 29.94 -10.29 -24.68
C GLU A 289 28.82 -10.16 -25.74
N LEU A 290 28.18 -11.26 -26.13
CA LEU A 290 26.99 -11.23 -26.98
C LEU A 290 25.72 -10.77 -26.22
N GLU A 291 25.63 -11.03 -24.91
CA GLU A 291 24.57 -10.48 -24.03
C GLU A 291 24.83 -9.02 -23.58
N GLU A 292 26.03 -8.49 -23.82
CA GLU A 292 26.55 -7.21 -23.32
C GLU A 292 25.74 -5.99 -23.80
N ASN A 293 24.95 -6.13 -24.86
CA ASN A 293 24.02 -5.09 -25.30
C ASN A 293 22.88 -4.79 -24.30
N LYS A 294 22.80 -5.48 -23.14
CA LYS A 294 21.73 -5.24 -22.15
C LYS A 294 22.14 -5.07 -20.67
N ASN A 295 23.36 -5.37 -20.18
CA ASN A 295 23.64 -5.21 -18.73
C ASN A 295 25.13 -5.26 -18.26
N ASN A 296 25.78 -4.11 -18.05
CA ASN A 296 27.17 -3.95 -17.55
C ASN A 296 27.49 -4.62 -16.20
N GLN A 297 26.48 -4.98 -15.40
CA GLN A 297 26.66 -5.55 -14.07
C GLN A 297 27.00 -7.05 -14.07
N SER A 298 26.75 -7.75 -15.17
CA SER A 298 27.03 -9.20 -15.28
C SER A 298 28.50 -9.49 -15.54
N LYS A 299 29.18 -8.64 -16.31
CA LYS A 299 30.63 -8.73 -16.60
C LYS A 299 31.50 -8.61 -15.35
N LYS A 300 31.28 -7.57 -14.53
CA LYS A 300 31.97 -7.39 -13.23
C LYS A 300 31.77 -8.56 -12.27
N VAL A 301 30.63 -9.23 -12.31
CA VAL A 301 30.40 -10.42 -11.49
C VAL A 301 31.21 -11.58 -12.08
N PHE A 302 31.17 -11.80 -13.38
CA PHE A 302 31.95 -12.87 -14.04
C PHE A 302 33.47 -12.74 -13.79
N GLU A 303 34.03 -11.54 -13.99
CA GLU A 303 35.46 -11.24 -13.77
C GLU A 303 35.92 -11.54 -12.33
N ASN A 304 35.07 -11.25 -11.33
CA ASN A 304 35.36 -11.55 -9.92
C ASN A 304 35.36 -13.05 -9.58
N TYR A 305 34.66 -13.88 -10.38
CA TYR A 305 34.57 -15.33 -10.17
C TYR A 305 35.51 -16.12 -11.08
N LEU A 306 36.10 -15.49 -12.10
CA LEU A 306 37.09 -16.10 -13.01
C LEU A 306 38.25 -16.78 -12.26
N PRO A 307 38.86 -16.16 -11.22
CA PRO A 307 39.97 -16.77 -10.50
C PRO A 307 39.55 -18.02 -9.70
N LEU A 308 38.32 -18.03 -9.18
CA LEU A 308 37.72 -19.18 -8.46
C LEU A 308 37.41 -20.34 -9.40
N LEU A 309 36.94 -20.05 -10.61
CA LEU A 309 36.71 -21.05 -11.66
C LEU A 309 38.04 -21.68 -12.11
N ASN A 310 39.10 -20.88 -12.26
CA ASN A 310 40.43 -21.38 -12.65
C ASN A 310 41.11 -22.24 -11.58
N THR A 311 40.73 -22.12 -10.30
CA THR A 311 41.31 -22.92 -9.19
C THR A 311 40.56 -24.22 -8.89
N GLU A 312 39.24 -24.29 -9.12
CA GLU A 312 38.42 -25.47 -8.76
C GLU A 312 38.17 -26.47 -9.91
N PHE A 313 38.57 -26.16 -11.14
CA PHE A 313 38.26 -26.98 -12.31
C PHE A 313 39.33 -28.04 -12.62
N LYS A 314 39.15 -29.25 -12.08
CA LYS A 314 39.85 -30.46 -12.57
C LYS A 314 38.95 -31.67 -12.85
N SER A 315 37.62 -31.58 -12.79
CA SER A 315 36.73 -32.63 -13.34
C SER A 315 35.28 -32.18 -13.55
N ASN A 316 34.59 -32.75 -14.54
CA ASN A 316 33.13 -32.60 -14.76
C ASN A 316 32.28 -32.90 -13.51
N SER A 317 32.75 -33.78 -12.63
CA SER A 317 32.06 -34.13 -11.39
C SER A 317 31.99 -32.97 -10.38
N LEU A 318 33.03 -32.12 -10.33
CA LEU A 318 33.10 -30.95 -9.43
C LEU A 318 32.15 -29.84 -9.88
N ILE A 319 32.03 -29.59 -11.19
CA ILE A 319 31.11 -28.60 -11.76
C ILE A 319 29.67 -28.95 -11.42
N LEU A 320 29.26 -30.20 -11.65
CA LEU A 320 27.92 -30.69 -11.33
C LEU A 320 27.66 -30.62 -9.82
N LYS A 321 28.66 -30.91 -8.98
CA LYS A 321 28.57 -30.76 -7.52
C LYS A 321 28.35 -29.30 -7.13
N ASN A 322 29.07 -28.35 -7.74
CA ASN A 322 28.94 -26.92 -7.50
C ASN A 322 27.59 -26.36 -7.99
N ILE A 323 27.09 -26.79 -9.15
CA ILE A 323 25.73 -26.44 -9.62
C ILE A 323 24.66 -26.93 -8.64
N LYS A 324 24.78 -28.18 -8.16
CA LYS A 324 23.87 -28.75 -7.17
C LYS A 324 23.94 -28.00 -5.84
N LEU A 325 25.14 -27.70 -5.34
CA LEU A 325 25.36 -26.95 -4.10
C LEU A 325 24.73 -25.54 -4.19
N ASN A 326 25.00 -24.80 -5.26
CA ASN A 326 24.47 -23.46 -5.47
C ASN A 326 22.95 -23.47 -5.69
N SER A 327 22.41 -24.51 -6.33
CA SER A 327 20.96 -24.68 -6.45
C SER A 327 20.29 -24.91 -5.09
N ARG A 328 20.91 -25.71 -4.21
CA ARG A 328 20.42 -25.91 -2.82
C ARG A 328 20.47 -24.61 -2.03
N LYS A 329 21.58 -23.87 -2.10
CA LYS A 329 21.73 -22.54 -1.45
C LYS A 329 20.68 -21.56 -1.95
N LEU A 330 20.47 -21.48 -3.26
CA LEU A 330 19.48 -20.59 -3.88
C LEU A 330 18.06 -20.92 -3.41
N ASN A 331 17.69 -22.21 -3.39
CA ASN A 331 16.37 -22.64 -2.90
C ASN A 331 16.19 -22.31 -1.42
N LYS A 332 17.23 -22.46 -0.59
CA LYS A 332 17.19 -22.07 0.82
C LYS A 332 16.95 -20.56 0.99
N ILE A 333 17.66 -19.72 0.22
CA ILE A 333 17.47 -18.25 0.26
C ILE A 333 16.05 -17.87 -0.17
N LYS A 334 15.55 -18.47 -1.26
CA LYS A 334 14.17 -18.23 -1.73
C LYS A 334 13.14 -18.61 -0.67
N GLN A 335 13.33 -19.76 -0.02
CA GLN A 335 12.45 -20.20 1.06
C GLN A 335 12.54 -19.25 2.26
N GLU A 336 13.72 -18.77 2.63
CA GLU A 336 13.89 -17.83 3.74
C GLU A 336 13.24 -16.46 3.43
N ILE A 337 13.39 -15.93 2.21
CA ILE A 337 12.70 -14.72 1.78
C ILE A 337 11.18 -14.92 1.83
N LYS A 338 10.70 -16.09 1.38
CA LYS A 338 9.28 -16.44 1.42
C LYS A 338 8.75 -16.46 2.85
N THR A 339 9.41 -17.19 3.75
CA THR A 339 9.06 -17.26 5.18
C THR A 339 9.09 -15.89 5.83
N ILE A 340 10.09 -15.04 5.55
CA ILE A 340 10.11 -13.66 6.10
C ILE A 340 8.87 -12.87 5.66
N LYS A 341 8.47 -12.98 4.40
CA LYS A 341 7.36 -12.18 3.85
C LYS A 341 5.98 -12.68 4.20
N GLU A 342 5.79 -13.99 4.20
CA GLU A 342 4.48 -14.62 4.32
C GLU A 342 4.17 -15.04 5.76
N GLU A 343 5.19 -15.28 6.59
CA GLU A 343 5.01 -15.77 7.95
C GLU A 343 5.48 -14.73 8.96
N ILE A 344 6.72 -14.26 8.87
CA ILE A 344 7.32 -13.41 9.92
C ILE A 344 6.75 -12.00 9.90
N LEU A 345 6.85 -11.27 8.78
CA LEU A 345 6.42 -9.87 8.71
C LEU A 345 4.94 -9.68 9.11
N PRO A 346 3.99 -10.53 8.68
CA PRO A 346 2.59 -10.44 9.11
C PRO A 346 2.40 -10.71 10.60
N SER A 347 3.24 -11.54 11.23
CA SER A 347 3.07 -11.95 12.63
C SER A 347 3.79 -11.08 13.66
N ILE A 348 4.57 -10.07 13.25
CA ILE A 348 5.38 -9.26 14.18
C ILE A 348 4.46 -8.56 15.20
N ALA A 349 3.41 -7.89 14.73
CA ALA A 349 2.50 -7.17 15.60
C ALA A 349 1.77 -8.13 16.54
N ASP A 350 1.22 -9.23 16.02
CA ASP A 350 0.56 -10.25 16.84
C ASP A 350 1.48 -10.80 17.93
N THR A 351 2.74 -11.14 17.59
CA THR A 351 3.74 -11.61 18.56
C THR A 351 4.02 -10.59 19.66
N ILE A 352 4.23 -9.31 19.31
CA ILE A 352 4.58 -8.26 20.28
C ILE A 352 3.39 -7.90 21.17
N PHE A 353 2.18 -8.03 20.66
CA PHE A 353 0.97 -7.79 21.43
C PHE A 353 0.44 -9.04 22.17
N GLY A 354 0.96 -10.24 21.86
CA GLY A 354 0.64 -11.50 22.54
C GLY A 354 -0.60 -12.22 22.01
N TYR A 355 -0.87 -12.13 20.70
CA TYR A 355 -2.05 -12.70 20.04
C TYR A 355 -1.84 -14.06 19.39
#